data_AF-A0A836HA20-F1
#
_entry.id   AF-A0A836HA20-F1
#
_cell.length_a   1.000
_cell.length_b   1.000
_cell.length_c   1.000
_cell.angle_alpha   90.00
_cell.angle_beta   90.00
_cell.angle_gamma   90.00
#
_symmetry.space_group_name_H-M   'P 1'
#
loop_
_entity.id
_entity.type
_entity.pdbx_description
1 polymer ?
#
loop_
_entity_poly.entity_id
_entity_poly.type
_entity_poly.pdbx_seq_one_letter_code
_entity_poly.pdbx_strand_id
1 'polypeptide(L)'
;MLRRAACQAVASRLFRTAVAASAAPSSAAALSENRRTGLIIGNPKQGMMDPIHVSWTDIAGSDTTPRARLAAGRVLAMLDMCAARASQKAVDHQACLTHKRYLTCTVGITNTMFSSPILHGDAVRLDGRLVHCGSSSMGIYIRFFRQSPSTRTETPAGESFFTMVAITPDLKAAKVVPATELTDPFDIESHNRYVKIREIQKEIEKSTAERLKRTLTTEEAQCPINKDKPIHARINSTKVEANRIFFTSCMNNNNTVFGGELMAWMEQHAVHCGRMFTGNRHVFTIGLHSVAFPEPVFATDWVTLEATVIYVRNTTMEVDVVLRAERKDVNAVITNRASFVLINSDDIGQKCTIPVGLELNGATQEELQQFMEARTRYHYSVARRDAFFITNSRIGTTKL
;
A
#
# COMPACT_ATOMS: atom_id res chain seq x y z
N MET A 1 -39.16 48.86 -9.33
CA MET A 1 -39.90 48.10 -8.31
C MET A 1 -38.97 47.09 -7.66
N LEU A 2 -38.24 47.53 -6.62
CA LEU A 2 -37.55 46.64 -5.70
C LEU A 2 -38.56 46.13 -4.65
N ARG A 3 -38.56 44.83 -4.34
CA ARG A 3 -39.14 44.32 -3.09
C ARG A 3 -38.10 43.47 -2.36
N ARG A 4 -37.76 43.97 -1.17
CA ARG A 4 -36.93 43.36 -0.12
C ARG A 4 -37.64 42.10 0.43
N ALA A 5 -36.88 41.04 0.70
CA ALA A 5 -37.27 39.97 1.62
C ALA A 5 -36.31 40.01 2.81
N ALA A 6 -36.88 40.09 4.01
CA ALA A 6 -36.19 40.27 5.29
C ALA A 6 -35.90 38.92 5.96
N CYS A 7 -34.74 38.83 6.60
CA CYS A 7 -34.35 37.79 7.55
C CYS A 7 -35.29 37.75 8.77
N GLN A 8 -35.72 36.56 9.17
CA GLN A 8 -36.21 36.29 10.52
C GLN A 8 -35.21 35.40 11.27
N ALA A 9 -34.63 35.95 12.33
CA ALA A 9 -33.82 35.24 13.30
C ALA A 9 -34.74 34.49 14.28
N VAL A 10 -34.50 33.20 14.47
CA VAL A 10 -35.16 32.38 15.49
C VAL A 10 -34.27 32.37 16.74
N ALA A 11 -34.73 33.06 17.78
CA ALA A 11 -34.13 33.01 19.12
C ALA A 11 -34.80 31.91 19.94
N SER A 12 -34.04 30.90 20.37
CA SER A 12 -34.49 29.91 21.36
C SER A 12 -33.90 30.25 22.73
N ARG A 13 -34.82 30.48 23.69
CA ARG A 13 -34.55 30.80 25.10
C ARG A 13 -34.12 29.54 25.86
N LEU A 14 -32.98 29.62 26.54
CA LEU A 14 -32.52 28.65 27.54
C LEU A 14 -33.29 28.83 28.85
N PHE A 15 -33.99 27.77 29.29
CA PHE A 15 -34.53 27.67 30.64
C PHE A 15 -33.41 27.27 31.61
N ARG A 16 -33.20 28.08 32.66
CA ARG A 16 -32.40 27.77 33.84
C ARG A 16 -33.28 27.06 34.86
N THR A 17 -32.88 25.89 35.31
CA THR A 17 -33.29 25.32 36.60
C THR A 17 -32.03 24.93 37.37
N ALA A 18 -31.82 25.61 38.49
CA ALA A 18 -30.74 25.35 39.43
C ALA A 18 -31.15 24.19 40.36
N VAL A 19 -30.25 23.24 40.57
CA VAL A 19 -30.30 22.30 41.69
C VAL A 19 -28.97 22.42 42.42
N ALA A 20 -29.06 22.76 43.70
CA ALA A 20 -27.95 22.89 44.62
C ALA A 20 -27.40 21.50 45.01
N ALA A 21 -26.08 21.36 45.04
CA ALA A 21 -25.41 20.22 45.66
C ALA A 21 -24.32 20.72 46.61
N SER A 22 -24.42 20.27 47.87
CA SER A 22 -23.61 20.58 49.03
C SER A 22 -22.18 20.03 48.93
N ALA A 23 -21.23 20.75 49.55
CA ALA A 23 -19.81 20.42 49.61
C ALA A 23 -19.43 19.44 50.74
N ALA A 24 -18.38 18.65 50.46
CA ALA A 24 -17.28 18.13 51.33
C ALA A 24 -17.08 16.59 51.26
N PRO A 25 -15.86 16.04 51.47
CA PRO A 25 -14.51 16.59 51.28
C PRO A 25 -13.59 15.71 50.39
N SER A 26 -12.43 16.29 50.09
CA SER A 26 -11.21 15.75 49.46
C SER A 26 -10.92 14.24 49.53
N SER A 27 -10.83 13.60 48.36
CA SER A 27 -9.97 12.43 48.11
C SER A 27 -8.95 12.76 47.00
N ALA A 28 -8.19 13.83 47.20
CA ALA A 28 -7.04 14.19 46.39
C ALA A 28 -5.81 13.44 46.88
N ALA A 29 -5.74 12.11 46.67
CA ALA A 29 -4.52 11.30 46.82
C ALA A 29 -4.77 9.80 46.49
N ALA A 30 -5.17 9.45 45.25
CA ALA A 30 -5.09 8.06 44.76
C ALA A 30 -5.20 7.91 43.23
N LEU A 31 -4.79 8.93 42.45
CA LEU A 31 -4.71 8.83 40.99
C LEU A 31 -3.36 9.41 40.51
N SER A 32 -2.27 8.88 41.06
CA SER A 32 -0.93 9.09 40.51
C SER A 32 -0.52 7.84 39.72
N GLU A 33 -0.11 8.08 38.48
CA GLU A 33 0.76 7.22 37.66
C GLU A 33 0.15 5.98 36.97
N ASN A 34 -0.76 6.22 36.03
CA ASN A 34 -0.60 5.58 34.72
C ASN A 34 0.02 6.60 33.77
N ARG A 35 1.34 6.76 33.85
CA ARG A 35 2.10 7.48 32.80
C ARG A 35 1.81 6.75 31.49
N ARG A 36 1.03 7.36 30.60
CA ARG A 36 1.02 6.97 29.18
C ARG A 36 2.42 7.23 28.67
N THR A 37 3.28 6.22 28.67
CA THR A 37 4.65 6.32 28.14
C THR A 37 4.53 6.43 26.63
N GLY A 38 4.63 7.64 26.09
CA GLY A 38 4.72 7.83 24.65
C GLY A 38 5.97 7.14 24.10
N LEU A 39 5.87 6.63 22.88
CA LEU A 39 6.99 6.03 22.17
C LEU A 39 7.64 7.07 21.27
N ILE A 40 8.87 7.46 21.60
CA ILE A 40 9.65 8.34 20.72
C ILE A 40 10.21 7.51 19.56
N ILE A 41 9.88 7.92 18.34
CA ILE A 41 10.41 7.32 17.11
C ILE A 41 11.34 8.33 16.42
N GLY A 42 12.48 7.86 15.89
CA GLY A 42 13.50 8.73 15.30
C GLY A 42 14.55 9.23 16.29
N ASN A 43 15.32 10.25 15.91
CA ASN A 43 16.40 10.81 16.73
C ASN A 43 16.05 12.22 17.22
N PRO A 44 15.76 12.42 18.53
CA PRO A 44 15.40 13.74 19.08
C PRO A 44 16.44 14.82 18.86
N LYS A 45 17.72 14.45 18.66
CA LYS A 45 18.79 15.42 18.34
C LYS A 45 18.60 16.09 16.97
N GLN A 46 17.80 15.49 16.09
CA GLN A 46 17.46 16.05 14.78
C GLN A 46 16.19 16.92 14.82
N GLY A 47 15.66 17.19 16.02
CA GLY A 47 14.42 17.93 16.23
C GLY A 47 13.28 17.02 16.64
N MET A 48 12.24 17.66 17.19
CA MET A 48 10.96 17.04 17.50
C MET A 48 9.89 17.67 16.62
N MET A 49 8.94 16.87 16.15
CA MET A 49 7.74 17.32 15.47
C MET A 49 6.51 16.71 16.12
N ASP A 50 5.38 17.40 15.95
CA ASP A 50 4.07 16.87 16.31
C ASP A 50 3.73 15.62 15.47
N PRO A 51 2.93 14.68 16.01
CA PRO A 51 2.44 13.54 15.27
C PRO A 51 1.74 13.96 13.97
N ILE A 52 2.08 13.27 12.87
CA ILE A 52 1.55 13.63 11.55
C ILE A 52 0.40 12.73 11.18
N HIS A 53 -0.74 13.38 10.96
CA HIS A 53 -1.97 12.81 10.42
C HIS A 53 -2.39 13.56 9.15
N VAL A 54 -2.78 12.80 8.13
CA VAL A 54 -3.33 13.30 6.86
C VAL A 54 -4.62 12.56 6.58
N SER A 55 -5.73 13.30 6.55
CA SER A 55 -6.97 12.79 5.98
C SER A 55 -7.16 13.37 4.58
N TRP A 56 -7.36 12.48 3.61
CA TRP A 56 -7.64 12.82 2.21
C TRP A 56 -8.94 12.12 1.82
N THR A 57 -9.90 12.83 1.25
CA THR A 57 -11.05 12.19 0.59
C THR A 57 -11.14 12.64 -0.86
N ASP A 58 -11.37 11.69 -1.77
CA ASP A 58 -11.60 11.98 -3.19
C ASP A 58 -12.59 10.97 -3.78
N ILE A 59 -13.11 11.25 -4.97
CA ILE A 59 -14.02 10.37 -5.68
C ILE A 59 -13.23 9.37 -6.53
N ALA A 60 -13.55 8.09 -6.35
CA ALA A 60 -12.92 7.00 -7.08
C ALA A 60 -13.44 6.89 -8.52
N GLY A 61 -12.52 6.94 -9.48
CA GLY A 61 -12.81 6.60 -10.88
C GLY A 61 -13.45 7.73 -11.68
N SER A 62 -14.35 7.34 -12.58
CA SER A 62 -15.08 8.24 -13.49
C SER A 62 -16.54 7.85 -13.58
N ASP A 63 -17.40 8.82 -13.86
CA ASP A 63 -18.85 8.65 -13.99
C ASP A 63 -19.27 7.87 -15.26
N THR A 64 -18.32 7.58 -16.15
CA THR A 64 -18.58 6.90 -17.43
C THR A 64 -18.82 5.39 -17.29
N THR A 65 -18.47 4.79 -16.16
CA THR A 65 -18.65 3.36 -15.90
C THR A 65 -19.22 3.14 -14.49
N PRO A 66 -20.41 3.70 -14.19
CA PRO A 66 -20.94 3.68 -12.84
C PRO A 66 -21.21 2.24 -12.38
N ARG A 67 -20.89 1.94 -11.11
CA ARG A 67 -20.99 0.61 -10.47
C ARG A 67 -19.98 -0.44 -10.94
N ALA A 68 -19.11 -0.14 -11.90
CA ALA A 68 -17.98 -1.01 -12.20
C ALA A 68 -16.97 -1.00 -11.05
N ARG A 69 -16.26 -2.10 -10.85
CA ARG A 69 -15.15 -2.16 -9.89
C ARG A 69 -14.00 -1.30 -10.40
N LEU A 70 -13.52 -0.39 -9.55
CA LEU A 70 -12.35 0.43 -9.84
C LEU A 70 -11.09 -0.46 -9.91
N ALA A 71 -10.24 -0.20 -10.90
CA ALA A 71 -8.92 -0.82 -10.98
C ALA A 71 -8.09 -0.48 -9.73
N ALA A 72 -7.43 -1.49 -9.14
CA ALA A 72 -6.69 -1.28 -7.88
C ALA A 72 -5.53 -0.30 -8.07
N GLY A 73 -4.96 -0.23 -9.28
CA GLY A 73 -3.94 0.74 -9.65
C GLY A 73 -4.33 2.19 -9.36
N ARG A 74 -5.60 2.56 -9.56
CA ARG A 74 -6.09 3.92 -9.26
C ARG A 74 -6.09 4.19 -7.76
N VAL A 75 -6.45 3.21 -6.95
CA VAL A 75 -6.39 3.32 -5.48
C VAL A 75 -4.95 3.40 -5.01
N LEU A 76 -4.04 2.61 -5.59
CA LEU A 76 -2.60 2.68 -5.30
C LEU A 76 -2.03 4.08 -5.59
N ALA A 77 -2.46 4.73 -6.68
CA ALA A 77 -2.06 6.10 -6.97
C ALA A 77 -2.55 7.10 -5.92
N MET A 78 -3.79 6.96 -5.42
CA MET A 78 -4.30 7.80 -4.33
C MET A 78 -3.52 7.58 -3.03
N LEU A 79 -3.19 6.32 -2.71
CA LEU A 79 -2.39 5.97 -1.55
C LEU A 79 -0.98 6.60 -1.61
N ASP A 80 -0.35 6.59 -2.79
CA ASP A 80 0.96 7.21 -3.02
C ASP A 80 0.95 8.71 -2.74
N MET A 81 -0.07 9.43 -3.24
CA MET A 81 -0.19 10.86 -2.98
C MET A 81 -0.44 11.18 -1.49
N CYS A 82 -1.23 10.34 -0.80
CA CYS A 82 -1.44 10.46 0.64
C CYS A 82 -0.13 10.25 1.41
N ALA A 83 0.64 9.22 1.06
CA ALA A 83 1.96 8.96 1.64
C ALA A 83 2.92 10.13 1.40
N ALA A 84 2.99 10.63 0.16
CA ALA A 84 3.80 11.78 -0.21
C ALA A 84 3.44 13.03 0.59
N ARG A 85 2.14 13.30 0.81
CA ARG A 85 1.73 14.45 1.62
C ARG A 85 2.12 14.29 3.09
N ALA A 86 1.94 13.10 3.65
CA ALA A 86 2.32 12.81 5.04
C ALA A 86 3.83 12.92 5.26
N SER A 87 4.64 12.34 4.37
CA SER A 87 6.10 12.46 4.44
C SER A 87 6.59 13.87 4.19
N GLN A 88 5.99 14.60 3.25
CA GLN A 88 6.38 15.98 2.98
C GLN A 88 6.13 16.89 4.18
N LYS A 89 5.01 16.74 4.91
CA LYS A 89 4.77 17.47 6.16
C LYS A 89 5.88 17.28 7.20
N ALA A 90 6.44 16.07 7.30
CA ALA A 90 7.52 15.76 8.23
C ALA A 90 8.81 16.50 7.88
N VAL A 91 9.10 16.57 6.58
CA VAL A 91 10.32 17.16 6.05
C VAL A 91 10.22 18.69 5.96
N ASP A 92 9.02 19.23 5.74
CA ASP A 92 8.75 20.68 5.72
C ASP A 92 9.16 21.33 7.05
N HIS A 93 9.00 20.63 8.19
CA HIS A 93 9.47 21.10 9.49
C HIS A 93 10.99 21.40 9.48
N GLN A 94 11.79 20.49 8.92
CA GLN A 94 13.22 20.67 8.81
C GLN A 94 13.62 21.69 7.74
N ALA A 95 12.84 21.78 6.66
CA ALA A 95 13.03 22.80 5.62
C ALA A 95 12.86 24.23 6.19
N CYS A 96 11.87 24.44 7.07
CA CYS A 96 11.69 25.70 7.77
C CYS A 96 12.88 26.07 8.66
N LEU A 97 13.47 25.10 9.35
CA LEU A 97 14.61 25.33 10.26
C LEU A 97 15.95 25.56 9.53
N THR A 98 16.15 24.89 8.40
CA THR A 98 17.44 24.88 7.69
C THR A 98 17.46 25.81 6.47
N HIS A 99 16.31 26.33 6.04
CA HIS A 99 16.11 27.04 4.78
C HIS A 99 16.57 26.25 3.54
N LYS A 100 16.66 24.92 3.65
CA LYS A 100 16.98 24.03 2.53
C LYS A 100 15.71 23.39 1.99
N ARG A 101 15.66 23.23 0.66
CA ARG A 101 14.59 22.50 0.01
C ARG A 101 14.85 21.01 0.09
N TYR A 102 13.90 20.28 0.66
CA TYR A 102 13.89 18.83 0.69
C TYR A 102 12.59 18.34 0.08
N LEU A 103 12.68 17.20 -0.60
CA LEU A 103 11.56 16.55 -1.24
C LEU A 103 11.42 15.13 -0.67
N THR A 104 10.36 14.44 -1.06
CA THR A 104 10.16 13.05 -0.66
C THR A 104 9.88 12.17 -1.88
N CYS A 105 10.29 10.91 -1.80
CA CYS A 105 9.99 9.90 -2.80
C CYS A 105 9.57 8.59 -2.14
N THR A 106 8.76 7.82 -2.86
CA THR A 106 8.35 6.47 -2.48
C THR A 106 9.45 5.49 -2.83
N VAL A 107 9.92 4.70 -1.87
CA VAL A 107 10.96 3.67 -2.12
C VAL A 107 10.44 2.25 -1.94
N GLY A 108 9.34 2.08 -1.23
CA GLY A 108 8.72 0.77 -1.13
C GLY A 108 7.32 0.81 -0.54
N ILE A 109 6.52 -0.18 -0.93
CA ILE A 109 5.13 -0.35 -0.50
C ILE A 109 4.95 -1.80 -0.13
N THR A 110 4.29 -2.05 1.00
CA THR A 110 4.20 -3.38 1.57
C THR A 110 2.84 -3.63 2.20
N ASN A 111 2.45 -4.91 2.19
CA ASN A 111 1.28 -5.40 2.93
C ASN A 111 -0.01 -4.63 2.55
N THR A 112 -0.19 -4.32 1.27
CA THR A 112 -1.41 -3.69 0.78
C THR A 112 -2.48 -4.75 0.57
N MET A 113 -3.62 -4.61 1.23
CA MET A 113 -4.74 -5.53 1.13
C MET A 113 -6.02 -4.77 0.81
N PHE A 114 -6.80 -5.26 -0.16
CA PHE A 114 -8.12 -4.73 -0.48
C PHE A 114 -9.19 -5.62 0.17
N SER A 115 -9.79 -5.15 1.26
CA SER A 115 -10.82 -5.89 2.00
C SER A 115 -12.21 -5.82 1.36
N SER A 116 -12.48 -4.75 0.61
CA SER A 116 -13.73 -4.60 -0.13
C SER A 116 -13.51 -3.98 -1.50
N PRO A 117 -14.26 -4.38 -2.54
CA PRO A 117 -14.23 -3.71 -3.84
C PRO A 117 -14.58 -2.23 -3.71
N ILE A 118 -13.75 -1.37 -4.29
CA ILE A 118 -14.06 0.05 -4.49
C ILE A 118 -14.70 0.18 -5.87
N LEU A 119 -15.82 0.90 -5.97
CA LEU A 119 -16.55 1.10 -7.22
C LEU A 119 -16.32 2.49 -7.77
N HIS A 120 -16.49 2.65 -9.07
CA HIS A 120 -16.58 3.97 -9.69
C HIS A 120 -17.70 4.80 -9.05
N GLY A 121 -17.37 6.02 -8.62
CA GLY A 121 -18.26 6.96 -7.93
C GLY A 121 -18.29 6.81 -6.41
N ASP A 122 -17.61 5.82 -5.82
CA ASP A 122 -17.44 5.76 -4.36
C ASP A 122 -16.57 6.94 -3.88
N ALA A 123 -16.90 7.53 -2.73
CA ALA A 123 -15.96 8.41 -2.05
C ALA A 123 -14.92 7.56 -1.30
N VAL A 124 -13.64 7.78 -1.58
CA VAL A 124 -12.53 7.06 -0.94
C VAL A 124 -11.83 7.99 0.02
N ARG A 125 -11.92 7.67 1.31
CA ARG A 125 -11.20 8.37 2.37
C ARG A 125 -9.95 7.60 2.75
N LEU A 126 -8.82 8.29 2.74
CA LEU A 126 -7.52 7.82 3.17
C LEU A 126 -7.18 8.48 4.51
N ASP A 127 -6.67 7.68 5.44
CA ASP A 127 -6.18 8.09 6.75
C ASP A 127 -4.70 7.68 6.83
N GLY A 128 -3.82 8.63 6.54
CA GLY A 128 -2.37 8.46 6.52
C GLY A 128 -1.72 8.97 7.81
N ARG A 129 -0.92 8.13 8.44
CA ARG A 129 -0.22 8.41 9.69
C ARG A 129 1.27 8.12 9.56
N LEU A 130 2.12 9.03 10.03
CA LEU A 130 3.55 8.77 10.14
C LEU A 130 3.80 7.89 11.37
N VAL A 131 4.22 6.65 11.14
CA VAL A 131 4.40 5.64 12.19
C VAL A 131 5.86 5.25 12.39
N HIS A 132 6.79 5.72 11.58
CA HIS A 132 8.22 5.45 11.75
C HIS A 132 9.09 6.59 11.24
N CYS A 133 10.11 6.97 12.01
CA CYS A 133 11.15 7.91 11.61
C CYS A 133 12.52 7.22 11.65
N GLY A 134 13.16 7.08 10.49
CA GLY A 134 14.57 6.74 10.35
C GLY A 134 15.42 8.00 10.24
N SER A 135 16.68 7.88 9.81
CA SER A 135 17.53 9.06 9.57
C SER A 135 17.09 9.84 8.32
N SER A 136 16.80 9.14 7.23
CA SER A 136 16.27 9.69 5.98
C SER A 136 14.94 9.04 5.55
N SER A 137 14.55 7.92 6.15
CA SER A 137 13.33 7.18 5.78
C SER A 137 12.18 7.48 6.72
N MET A 138 10.96 7.34 6.23
CA MET A 138 9.72 7.49 6.96
C MET A 138 8.80 6.32 6.65
N GLY A 139 8.16 5.74 7.66
CA GLY A 139 7.10 4.76 7.50
C GLY A 139 5.74 5.42 7.63
N ILE A 140 4.93 5.35 6.58
CA ILE A 140 3.56 5.86 6.58
C ILE A 140 2.60 4.67 6.59
N TYR A 141 1.74 4.61 7.59
CA TYR A 141 0.61 3.69 7.60
C TYR A 141 -0.59 4.41 6.98
N ILE A 142 -1.29 3.76 6.06
CA ILE A 142 -2.51 4.30 5.48
C ILE A 142 -3.63 3.28 5.66
N ARG A 143 -4.71 3.69 6.32
CA ARG A 143 -5.99 2.98 6.31
C ARG A 143 -6.94 3.70 5.37
N PHE A 144 -7.65 2.95 4.54
CA PHE A 144 -8.58 3.54 3.58
C PHE A 144 -9.97 2.92 3.65
N PHE A 145 -10.94 3.77 3.36
CA PHE A 145 -12.36 3.52 3.51
C PHE A 145 -13.05 3.89 2.21
N ARG A 146 -14.13 3.20 1.92
CA ARG A 146 -15.05 3.57 0.83
C ARG A 146 -16.40 3.94 1.41
N GLN A 147 -17.02 4.96 0.84
CA GLN A 147 -18.40 5.33 1.11
C GLN A 147 -19.16 5.29 -0.21
N SER A 148 -20.16 4.40 -0.28
CA SER A 148 -20.98 4.29 -1.48
C SER A 148 -22.06 5.37 -1.49
N PRO A 149 -22.33 6.04 -2.63
CA PRO A 149 -23.41 7.03 -2.72
C PRO A 149 -24.79 6.46 -2.40
N SER A 150 -25.01 5.17 -2.66
CA SER A 150 -26.29 4.49 -2.45
C SER A 150 -26.55 4.17 -0.98
N THR A 151 -25.55 3.63 -0.27
CA THR A 151 -25.70 3.26 1.14
C THR A 151 -25.38 4.42 2.08
N ARG A 152 -24.53 5.36 1.64
CA ARG A 152 -23.96 6.46 2.45
C ARG A 152 -23.18 5.99 3.67
N THR A 153 -22.91 4.68 3.76
CA THR A 153 -22.16 4.06 4.84
C THR A 153 -20.70 3.98 4.47
N GLU A 154 -19.85 4.45 5.35
CA GLU A 154 -18.41 4.24 5.22
C GLU A 154 -18.05 2.82 5.68
N THR A 155 -17.26 2.13 4.87
CA THR A 155 -16.77 0.77 5.14
C THR A 155 -15.26 0.70 4.94
N PRO A 156 -14.51 -0.02 5.81
CA PRO A 156 -13.08 -0.23 5.60
C PRO A 156 -12.81 -0.97 4.29
N ALA A 157 -11.96 -0.36 3.44
CA ALA A 157 -11.60 -0.90 2.14
C ALA A 157 -10.19 -1.50 2.10
N GLY A 158 -9.33 -1.13 3.05
CA GLY A 158 -8.05 -1.78 3.25
C GLY A 158 -7.05 -0.97 4.05
N GLU A 159 -5.80 -1.44 4.05
CA GLU A 159 -4.66 -0.76 4.64
C GLU A 159 -3.39 -1.02 3.84
N SER A 160 -2.37 -0.18 4.04
CA SER A 160 -1.07 -0.27 3.37
C SER A 160 0.03 0.40 4.19
N PHE A 161 1.27 -0.07 4.03
CA PHE A 161 2.46 0.59 4.57
C PHE A 161 3.36 1.09 3.44
N PHE A 162 3.67 2.39 3.49
CA PHE A 162 4.60 3.06 2.58
C PHE A 162 5.91 3.35 3.29
N THR A 163 7.01 3.12 2.59
CA THR A 163 8.33 3.61 2.99
C THR A 163 8.69 4.77 2.07
N MET A 164 8.78 5.95 2.65
CA MET A 164 9.15 7.18 1.99
C MET A 164 10.59 7.54 2.38
N VAL A 165 11.30 8.25 1.52
CA VAL A 165 12.64 8.77 1.82
C VAL A 165 12.68 10.27 1.56
N ALA A 166 13.22 11.02 2.53
CA ALA A 166 13.57 12.42 2.35
C ALA A 166 14.79 12.50 1.43
N ILE A 167 14.69 13.33 0.40
CA ILE A 167 15.73 13.52 -0.60
C ILE A 167 16.04 15.00 -0.80
N THR A 168 17.24 15.24 -1.28
CA THR A 168 17.71 16.51 -1.81
C THR A 168 17.25 16.70 -3.26
N PRO A 169 17.31 17.92 -3.82
CA PRO A 169 16.99 18.15 -5.23
C PRO A 169 17.84 17.35 -6.23
N ASP A 170 19.04 16.91 -5.84
CA ASP A 170 19.90 16.00 -6.61
C ASP A 170 19.58 14.51 -6.40
N LEU A 171 18.38 14.20 -5.89
CA LEU A 171 17.84 12.85 -5.68
C LEU A 171 18.65 11.99 -4.69
N LYS A 172 19.44 12.60 -3.80
CA LYS A 172 20.17 11.89 -2.74
C LYS A 172 19.42 11.90 -1.42
N ALA A 173 19.50 10.79 -0.70
CA ALA A 173 18.90 10.67 0.63
C ALA A 173 19.40 11.76 1.60
N ALA A 174 18.47 12.48 2.20
CA ALA A 174 18.71 13.54 3.17
C ALA A 174 18.45 13.02 4.59
N LYS A 175 19.45 13.07 5.46
CA LYS A 175 19.33 12.63 6.87
C LYS A 175 18.69 13.72 7.74
N VAL A 176 17.43 14.02 7.47
CA VAL A 176 16.74 15.23 7.94
C VAL A 176 15.39 14.97 8.60
N VAL A 177 15.02 13.69 8.76
CA VAL A 177 13.72 13.31 9.32
C VAL A 177 13.76 13.54 10.85
N PRO A 178 12.91 14.41 11.41
CA PRO A 178 12.88 14.66 12.85
C PRO A 178 12.20 13.52 13.62
N ALA A 179 12.38 13.50 14.94
CA ALA A 179 11.68 12.56 15.81
C ALA A 179 10.25 13.02 16.10
N THR A 180 9.40 12.08 16.50
CA THR A 180 8.06 12.38 17.03
C THR A 180 7.72 11.43 18.17
N GLU A 181 6.83 11.84 19.05
CA GLU A 181 6.34 11.01 20.16
C GLU A 181 4.95 10.46 19.83
N LEU A 182 4.86 9.15 19.68
CA LEU A 182 3.59 8.46 19.49
C LEU A 182 2.92 8.23 20.84
N THR A 183 1.73 8.80 21.02
CA THR A 183 0.93 8.66 22.25
C THR A 183 -0.36 7.87 22.04
N ASP A 184 -0.85 7.77 20.80
CA ASP A 184 -1.99 6.93 20.43
C ASP A 184 -1.55 5.44 20.41
N PRO A 185 -2.20 4.56 21.18
CA PRO A 185 -1.93 3.12 21.14
C PRO A 185 -1.99 2.52 19.73
N PHE A 186 -2.87 3.03 18.87
CA PHE A 186 -2.99 2.58 17.48
C PHE A 186 -1.73 2.90 16.65
N ASP A 187 -1.14 4.08 16.87
CA ASP A 187 0.08 4.50 16.16
C ASP A 187 1.28 3.69 16.65
N ILE A 188 1.34 3.41 17.96
CA ILE A 188 2.36 2.54 18.56
C ILE A 188 2.27 1.12 18.00
N GLU A 189 1.06 0.55 17.91
CA GLU A 189 0.86 -0.76 17.29
C GLU A 189 1.27 -0.75 15.81
N SER A 190 0.87 0.29 15.07
CA SER A 190 1.22 0.45 13.65
C SER A 190 2.73 0.61 13.45
N HIS A 191 3.43 1.29 14.34
CA HIS A 191 4.90 1.35 14.38
C HIS A 191 5.51 -0.04 14.52
N ASN A 192 5.05 -0.81 15.51
CA ASN A 192 5.56 -2.16 15.77
C ASN A 192 5.32 -3.09 14.57
N ARG A 193 4.13 -3.01 13.94
CA ARG A 193 3.82 -3.73 12.70
C ARG A 193 4.77 -3.34 11.58
N TYR A 194 5.01 -2.04 11.39
CA TYR A 194 5.92 -1.53 10.37
C TYR A 194 7.36 -2.03 10.58
N VAL A 195 7.90 -1.95 11.81
CA VAL A 195 9.25 -2.44 12.15
C VAL A 195 9.38 -3.93 11.87
N LYS A 196 8.40 -4.73 12.32
CA LYS A 196 8.37 -6.18 12.07
C LYS A 196 8.31 -6.52 10.58
N ILE A 197 7.56 -5.76 9.78
CA ILE A 197 7.54 -5.93 8.32
C ILE A 197 8.94 -5.70 7.74
N ARG A 198 9.64 -4.64 8.16
CA ARG A 198 11.00 -4.35 7.69
C ARG A 198 12.02 -5.41 8.09
N GLU A 199 11.89 -5.96 9.29
CA GLU A 199 12.75 -7.06 9.76
C GLU A 199 12.57 -8.31 8.90
N ILE A 200 11.32 -8.73 8.69
CA ILE A 200 10.99 -9.88 7.84
C ILE A 200 11.49 -9.66 6.41
N GLN A 201 11.38 -8.45 5.86
CA GLN A 201 11.91 -8.16 4.52
C GLN A 201 13.43 -8.32 4.45
N LYS A 202 14.17 -7.82 5.44
CA LYS A 202 15.63 -8.00 5.50
C LYS A 202 16.00 -9.48 5.64
N GLU A 203 15.25 -10.25 6.41
CA GLU A 203 15.46 -11.70 6.54
C GLU A 203 15.18 -12.44 5.23
N ILE A 204 14.09 -12.11 4.55
CA ILE A 204 13.76 -12.66 3.23
C ILE A 204 14.86 -12.32 2.23
N GLU A 205 15.34 -11.07 2.17
CA GLU A 205 16.41 -10.66 1.26
C GLU A 205 17.71 -11.44 1.52
N LYS A 206 18.12 -11.59 2.78
CA LYS A 206 19.29 -12.39 3.15
C LYS A 206 19.11 -13.86 2.77
N SER A 207 17.96 -14.45 3.09
CA SER A 207 17.63 -15.84 2.76
C SER A 207 17.58 -16.06 1.25
N THR A 208 17.01 -15.12 0.49
CA THR A 208 17.00 -15.17 -0.98
C THR A 208 18.42 -15.14 -1.54
N ALA A 209 19.30 -14.27 -1.02
CA ALA A 209 20.71 -14.22 -1.45
C ALA A 209 21.47 -15.53 -1.19
N GLU A 210 21.14 -16.23 -0.09
CA GLU A 210 21.70 -17.55 0.20
C GLU A 210 21.10 -18.64 -0.70
N ARG A 211 19.78 -18.60 -0.92
CA ARG A 211 19.06 -19.57 -1.76
C ARG A 211 19.46 -19.50 -3.22
N LEU A 212 19.75 -18.30 -3.74
CA LEU A 212 20.26 -18.09 -5.10
C LEU A 212 21.60 -18.81 -5.36
N LYS A 213 22.33 -19.22 -4.32
CA LYS A 213 23.58 -20.00 -4.46
C LYS A 213 23.33 -21.51 -4.58
N ARG A 214 22.12 -21.99 -4.27
CA ARG A 214 21.75 -23.40 -4.30
C ARG A 214 20.93 -23.69 -5.55
N THR A 215 21.26 -24.79 -6.23
CA THR A 215 20.42 -25.33 -7.31
C THR A 215 19.16 -25.96 -6.72
N LEU A 216 18.00 -25.51 -7.19
CA LEU A 216 16.70 -26.03 -6.80
C LEU A 216 16.27 -27.16 -7.72
N THR A 217 15.69 -28.21 -7.13
CA THR A 217 15.02 -29.27 -7.88
C THR A 217 13.55 -28.94 -8.10
N THR A 218 12.95 -29.52 -9.14
CA THR A 218 11.54 -29.33 -9.43
C THR A 218 10.66 -29.92 -8.34
N GLU A 219 11.07 -31.02 -7.69
CA GLU A 219 10.32 -31.62 -6.59
C GLU A 219 10.27 -30.70 -5.35
N GLU A 220 11.34 -29.97 -5.06
CA GLU A 220 11.40 -29.02 -3.94
C GLU A 220 10.46 -27.82 -4.17
N ALA A 221 10.39 -27.34 -5.42
CA ALA A 221 9.55 -26.21 -5.81
C ALA A 221 8.07 -26.59 -5.92
N GLN A 222 7.77 -27.82 -6.33
CA GLN A 222 6.41 -28.28 -6.58
C GLN A 222 5.50 -28.17 -5.34
N CYS A 223 4.22 -27.93 -5.56
CA CYS A 223 3.20 -28.00 -4.51
C CYS A 223 1.96 -28.78 -4.99
N PRO A 224 1.20 -29.42 -4.09
CA PRO A 224 0.05 -30.26 -4.47
C PRO A 224 -0.94 -29.50 -5.36
N ILE A 225 -1.30 -28.27 -4.96
CA ILE A 225 -2.26 -27.43 -5.70
C ILE A 225 -1.85 -27.18 -7.15
N ASN A 226 -0.55 -26.97 -7.41
CA ASN A 226 -0.06 -26.74 -8.76
C ASN A 226 0.01 -28.06 -9.54
N LYS A 227 0.46 -29.14 -8.89
CA LYS A 227 0.54 -30.48 -9.50
C LYS A 227 -0.83 -31.02 -9.94
N ASP A 228 -1.85 -30.77 -9.14
CA ASP A 228 -3.22 -31.29 -9.35
C ASP A 228 -4.02 -30.51 -10.41
N LYS A 229 -3.43 -29.46 -11.01
CA LYS A 229 -4.08 -28.72 -12.10
C LYS A 229 -4.17 -29.59 -13.36
N PRO A 230 -5.29 -29.55 -14.09
CA PRO A 230 -5.46 -30.35 -15.31
C PRO A 230 -4.56 -29.92 -16.47
N ILE A 231 -4.15 -28.66 -16.52
CA ILE A 231 -3.36 -28.09 -17.61
C ILE A 231 -2.21 -27.30 -17.00
N HIS A 232 -1.02 -27.35 -17.59
CA HIS A 232 0.14 -26.56 -17.18
C HIS A 232 0.66 -25.72 -18.34
N ALA A 233 0.97 -24.46 -18.06
CA ALA A 233 1.63 -23.56 -19.01
C ALA A 233 3.07 -23.27 -18.57
N ARG A 234 3.97 -23.07 -19.52
CA ARG A 234 5.33 -22.63 -19.23
C ARG A 234 5.31 -21.22 -18.65
N ILE A 235 6.10 -20.96 -17.62
CA ILE A 235 6.14 -19.66 -16.94
C ILE A 235 6.42 -18.55 -17.94
N ASN A 236 7.46 -18.68 -18.77
CA ASN A 236 7.78 -17.70 -19.81
C ASN A 236 6.66 -17.48 -20.85
N SER A 237 5.80 -18.48 -21.13
CA SER A 237 4.66 -18.29 -22.07
C SER A 237 3.52 -17.45 -21.49
N THR A 238 3.53 -17.18 -20.18
CA THR A 238 2.55 -16.30 -19.53
C THR A 238 2.94 -14.82 -19.60
N LYS A 239 4.14 -14.52 -20.09
CA LYS A 239 4.71 -13.17 -20.10
C LYS A 239 3.88 -12.23 -20.98
N VAL A 240 3.57 -11.06 -20.44
CA VAL A 240 3.01 -9.91 -21.15
C VAL A 240 4.04 -8.78 -21.13
N GLU A 241 4.29 -8.18 -22.28
CA GLU A 241 5.21 -7.07 -22.43
C GLU A 241 4.47 -5.79 -22.85
N ALA A 242 4.90 -4.65 -22.34
CA ALA A 242 4.39 -3.35 -22.72
C ALA A 242 5.47 -2.28 -22.65
N ASN A 243 5.34 -1.25 -23.48
CA ASN A 243 6.27 -0.12 -23.51
C ASN A 243 5.49 1.18 -23.27
N ARG A 244 6.08 2.13 -22.54
CA ARG A 244 5.49 3.45 -22.33
C ARG A 244 6.56 4.53 -22.15
N ILE A 245 6.28 5.69 -22.75
CA ILE A 245 6.94 6.95 -22.44
C ILE A 245 6.01 7.73 -21.50
N PHE A 246 6.58 8.36 -20.47
CA PHE A 246 5.83 9.17 -19.52
C PHE A 246 5.95 10.65 -19.85
N PHE A 247 4.82 11.31 -20.03
CA PHE A 247 4.76 12.76 -20.26
C PHE A 247 4.89 13.54 -18.95
N THR A 248 5.07 14.85 -19.07
CA THR A 248 5.25 15.77 -17.93
C THR A 248 4.10 15.75 -16.92
N SER A 249 2.88 15.44 -17.35
CA SER A 249 1.72 15.27 -16.45
C SER A 249 1.88 14.11 -15.44
N CYS A 250 2.78 13.17 -15.72
CA CYS A 250 3.07 12.04 -14.85
C CYS A 250 4.22 12.33 -13.86
N MET A 251 4.85 13.50 -13.94
CA MET A 251 6.04 13.85 -13.16
C MET A 251 5.69 14.55 -11.85
N ASN A 252 6.44 14.24 -10.81
CA ASN A 252 6.37 14.88 -9.51
C ASN A 252 7.35 16.06 -9.38
N ASN A 253 7.37 16.70 -8.21
CA ASN A 253 8.24 17.83 -7.90
C ASN A 253 9.75 17.50 -7.90
N ASN A 254 10.12 16.23 -8.03
CA ASN A 254 11.49 15.74 -8.14
C ASN A 254 11.94 15.60 -9.60
N ASN A 255 11.09 15.99 -10.57
CA ASN A 255 11.27 15.72 -11.99
C ASN A 255 11.40 14.22 -12.32
N THR A 256 10.76 13.36 -11.52
CA THR A 256 10.66 11.92 -11.77
C THR A 256 9.19 11.51 -11.87
N VAL A 257 8.89 10.37 -12.48
CA VAL A 257 7.51 9.86 -12.56
C VAL A 257 6.97 9.57 -11.16
N PHE A 258 5.71 9.92 -10.90
CA PHE A 258 5.02 9.57 -9.65
C PHE A 258 5.00 8.04 -9.44
N GLY A 259 5.31 7.59 -8.22
CA GLY A 259 5.23 6.18 -7.87
C GLY A 259 3.84 5.60 -8.08
N GLY A 260 2.81 6.41 -7.78
CA GLY A 260 1.41 6.12 -8.05
C GLY A 260 1.08 5.81 -9.51
N GLU A 261 1.65 6.57 -10.45
CA GLU A 261 1.42 6.36 -11.89
C GLU A 261 2.07 5.06 -12.37
N LEU A 262 3.30 4.78 -11.90
CA LEU A 262 4.00 3.52 -12.19
C LEU A 262 3.23 2.32 -11.64
N MET A 263 2.74 2.41 -10.41
CA MET A 263 1.92 1.35 -9.80
C MET A 263 0.62 1.11 -10.54
N ALA A 264 -0.06 2.18 -10.97
CA ALA A 264 -1.30 2.06 -11.72
C ALA A 264 -1.07 1.33 -13.04
N TRP A 265 0.01 1.67 -13.74
CA TRP A 265 0.40 1.03 -14.99
C TRP A 265 0.83 -0.44 -14.79
N MET A 266 1.61 -0.72 -13.73
CA MET A 266 2.00 -2.07 -13.33
C MET A 266 0.79 -2.97 -13.05
N GLU A 267 -0.15 -2.49 -12.23
CA GLU A 267 -1.34 -3.25 -11.84
C GLU A 267 -2.23 -3.58 -13.04
N GLN A 268 -2.41 -2.62 -13.96
CA GLN A 268 -3.20 -2.83 -15.16
C GLN A 268 -2.66 -3.99 -16.00
N HIS A 269 -1.33 -4.08 -16.15
CA HIS A 269 -0.68 -5.15 -16.92
C HIS A 269 -0.63 -6.46 -16.15
N ALA A 270 -0.48 -6.42 -14.82
CA ALA A 270 -0.62 -7.61 -13.99
C ALA A 270 -2.00 -8.26 -14.15
N VAL A 271 -3.07 -7.46 -14.05
CA VAL A 271 -4.45 -7.92 -14.26
C VAL A 271 -4.62 -8.47 -15.67
N HIS A 272 -4.10 -7.78 -16.70
CA HIS A 272 -4.18 -8.29 -18.07
C HIS A 272 -3.47 -9.64 -18.22
N CYS A 273 -2.25 -9.79 -17.70
CA CYS A 273 -1.51 -11.05 -17.67
C CYS A 273 -2.33 -12.17 -16.99
N GLY A 274 -2.93 -11.91 -15.83
CA GLY A 274 -3.79 -12.88 -15.14
C GLY A 274 -5.05 -13.26 -15.92
N ARG A 275 -5.65 -12.31 -16.65
CA ARG A 275 -6.81 -12.56 -17.54
C ARG A 275 -6.42 -13.45 -18.71
N MET A 276 -5.28 -13.17 -19.35
CA MET A 276 -4.76 -13.99 -20.46
C MET A 276 -4.41 -15.40 -19.99
N PHE A 277 -3.81 -15.54 -18.81
CA PHE A 277 -3.45 -16.84 -18.22
C PHE A 277 -4.68 -17.70 -17.89
N THR A 278 -5.77 -17.08 -17.42
CA THR A 278 -6.99 -17.81 -17.00
C THR A 278 -8.03 -17.96 -18.10
N GLY A 279 -7.96 -17.15 -19.16
CA GLY A 279 -9.04 -16.98 -20.12
C GLY A 279 -10.28 -16.28 -19.54
N ASN A 280 -10.19 -15.69 -18.34
CA ASN A 280 -11.32 -15.08 -17.64
C ASN A 280 -11.18 -13.56 -17.55
N ARG A 281 -12.27 -12.83 -17.83
CA ARG A 281 -12.31 -11.36 -17.72
C ARG A 281 -12.41 -10.87 -16.27
N HIS A 282 -12.96 -11.69 -15.38
CA HIS A 282 -13.27 -11.35 -13.98
C HIS A 282 -12.09 -11.65 -13.03
N VAL A 283 -10.90 -11.25 -13.44
CA VAL A 283 -9.69 -11.27 -12.61
C VAL A 283 -9.45 -9.89 -12.02
N PHE A 284 -9.22 -9.85 -10.70
CA PHE A 284 -9.05 -8.60 -9.95
C PHE A 284 -7.91 -8.66 -8.96
N THR A 285 -7.26 -7.53 -8.71
CA THR A 285 -6.26 -7.40 -7.64
C THR A 285 -6.94 -7.41 -6.27
N ILE A 286 -6.43 -8.24 -5.36
CA ILE A 286 -6.86 -8.31 -3.94
C ILE A 286 -5.78 -7.85 -2.97
N GLY A 287 -4.54 -7.73 -3.44
CA GLY A 287 -3.46 -7.18 -2.65
C GLY A 287 -2.16 -7.10 -3.43
N LEU A 288 -1.17 -6.55 -2.75
CA LEU A 288 0.20 -6.44 -3.21
C LEU A 288 1.10 -6.87 -2.05
N HIS A 289 2.08 -7.74 -2.35
CA HIS A 289 3.07 -8.15 -1.37
C HIS A 289 4.12 -7.06 -1.15
N SER A 290 4.81 -6.67 -2.21
CA SER A 290 5.83 -5.61 -2.17
C SER A 290 5.94 -4.90 -3.52
N VAL A 291 6.13 -3.58 -3.48
CA VAL A 291 6.74 -2.79 -4.57
C VAL A 291 8.06 -2.23 -4.07
N ALA A 292 9.10 -2.27 -4.90
CA ALA A 292 10.36 -1.58 -4.68
C ALA A 292 10.64 -0.60 -5.83
N PHE A 293 11.21 0.56 -5.49
CA PHE A 293 11.62 1.62 -6.43
C PHE A 293 13.14 1.84 -6.34
N PRO A 294 13.97 0.91 -6.83
CA PRO A 294 15.43 1.02 -6.76
C PRO A 294 16.00 2.21 -7.54
N GLU A 295 15.40 2.58 -8.67
CA GLU A 295 15.88 3.65 -9.54
C GLU A 295 14.70 4.57 -9.97
N PRO A 296 14.91 5.89 -10.05
CA PRO A 296 13.88 6.80 -10.53
C PRO A 296 13.60 6.57 -12.02
N VAL A 297 12.38 6.89 -12.45
CA VAL A 297 12.00 6.93 -13.87
C VAL A 297 11.91 8.38 -14.31
N PHE A 298 12.56 8.73 -15.41
CA PHE A 298 12.53 10.06 -16.01
C PHE A 298 11.63 10.10 -17.24
N ALA A 299 11.12 11.28 -17.62
CA ALA A 299 10.27 11.44 -18.80
C ALA A 299 10.99 11.12 -20.14
N THR A 300 12.32 11.16 -20.14
CA THR A 300 13.15 10.79 -21.29
C THR A 300 13.40 9.29 -21.42
N ASP A 301 13.03 8.50 -20.41
CA ASP A 301 13.28 7.07 -20.39
C ASP A 301 12.30 6.34 -21.31
N TRP A 302 12.80 5.37 -22.08
CA TRP A 302 11.95 4.35 -22.69
C TRP A 302 11.73 3.24 -21.66
N VAL A 303 10.49 3.07 -21.19
CA VAL A 303 10.18 2.13 -20.11
C VAL A 303 9.50 0.89 -20.66
N THR A 304 10.13 -0.26 -20.45
CA THR A 304 9.60 -1.58 -20.76
C THR A 304 9.07 -2.22 -19.47
N LEU A 305 7.89 -2.82 -19.55
CA LEU A 305 7.23 -3.55 -18.49
C LEU A 305 7.10 -5.01 -18.92
N GLU A 306 7.49 -5.93 -18.05
CA GLU A 306 7.24 -7.36 -18.21
C GLU A 306 6.40 -7.86 -17.02
N ALA A 307 5.25 -8.48 -17.30
CA ALA A 307 4.37 -9.09 -16.30
C ALA A 307 4.29 -10.61 -16.52
N THR A 308 4.54 -11.41 -15.49
CA THR A 308 4.62 -12.88 -15.59
C THR A 308 3.91 -13.55 -14.41
N VAL A 309 3.14 -14.60 -14.66
CA VAL A 309 2.51 -15.39 -13.59
C VAL A 309 3.58 -16.28 -12.94
N ILE A 310 3.87 -16.04 -11.67
CA ILE A 310 4.94 -16.72 -10.94
C ILE A 310 4.44 -17.76 -9.95
N TYR A 311 3.17 -17.71 -9.54
CA TYR A 311 2.59 -18.68 -8.61
C TYR A 311 1.08 -18.77 -8.75
N VAL A 312 0.53 -19.98 -8.65
CA VAL A 312 -0.91 -20.24 -8.84
C VAL A 312 -1.44 -21.12 -7.72
N ARG A 313 -2.63 -20.77 -7.23
CA ARG A 313 -3.39 -21.45 -6.17
C ARG A 313 -4.72 -21.98 -6.72
N ASN A 314 -5.66 -22.33 -5.84
CA ASN A 314 -7.00 -22.73 -6.23
C ASN A 314 -7.73 -21.61 -6.96
N THR A 315 -7.83 -20.41 -6.38
CA THR A 315 -8.61 -19.28 -6.92
C THR A 315 -7.81 -17.99 -7.06
N THR A 316 -6.53 -18.00 -6.68
CA THR A 316 -5.65 -16.82 -6.69
C THR A 316 -4.37 -17.12 -7.44
N MET A 317 -3.72 -16.08 -7.92
CA MET A 317 -2.38 -16.16 -8.53
C MET A 317 -1.55 -14.96 -8.11
N GLU A 318 -0.24 -15.11 -8.19
CA GLU A 318 0.73 -14.02 -8.01
C GLU A 318 1.37 -13.71 -9.36
N VAL A 319 1.41 -12.42 -9.70
CA VAL A 319 2.01 -11.90 -10.93
C VAL A 319 3.16 -10.97 -10.55
N ASP A 320 4.36 -11.30 -11.00
CA ASP A 320 5.54 -10.45 -10.90
C ASP A 320 5.54 -9.46 -12.06
N VAL A 321 5.81 -8.20 -11.76
CA VAL A 321 5.92 -7.13 -12.76
C VAL A 321 7.24 -6.42 -12.58
N VAL A 322 8.04 -6.37 -13.64
CA VAL A 322 9.36 -5.74 -13.66
C VAL A 322 9.34 -4.59 -14.65
N LEU A 323 9.76 -3.40 -14.22
CA LEU A 323 9.99 -2.26 -15.10
C LEU A 323 11.48 -2.08 -15.35
N ARG A 324 11.83 -1.86 -16.60
CA ARG A 324 13.17 -1.53 -17.06
C ARG A 324 13.15 -0.20 -17.80
N ALA A 325 14.11 0.67 -17.51
CA ALA A 325 14.30 1.91 -18.24
C ALA A 325 15.56 1.81 -19.10
N GLU A 326 15.42 2.03 -20.40
CA GLU A 326 16.54 2.21 -21.32
C GLU A 326 17.02 3.66 -21.28
N ARG A 327 18.34 3.84 -21.10
CA ARG A 327 19.00 5.15 -21.05
C ARG A 327 20.16 5.15 -22.03
N LYS A 328 20.51 6.32 -22.58
CA LYS A 328 21.49 6.47 -23.68
C LYS A 328 22.86 5.84 -23.42
N ASP A 329 23.27 5.72 -22.15
CA ASP A 329 24.63 5.32 -21.77
C ASP A 329 24.71 3.97 -21.03
N VAL A 330 23.59 3.31 -20.72
CA VAL A 330 23.55 2.07 -19.91
C VAL A 330 22.54 1.09 -20.49
N ASN A 331 22.87 -0.22 -20.45
CA ASN A 331 21.88 -1.29 -20.62
C ASN A 331 20.65 -1.06 -19.72
N ALA A 332 19.49 -1.56 -20.14
CA ALA A 332 18.23 -1.34 -19.43
C ALA A 332 18.34 -1.61 -17.91
N VAL A 333 18.05 -0.60 -17.08
CA VAL A 333 18.13 -0.69 -15.62
C VAL A 333 16.78 -1.05 -15.03
N ILE A 334 16.73 -1.93 -14.03
CA ILE A 334 15.49 -2.24 -13.32
C ILE A 334 15.11 -1.04 -12.45
N THR A 335 13.98 -0.41 -12.75
CA THR A 335 13.51 0.77 -12.01
C THR A 335 12.48 0.41 -10.95
N ASN A 336 11.64 -0.58 -11.22
CA ASN A 336 10.61 -1.01 -10.29
C ASN A 336 10.41 -2.51 -10.39
N ARG A 337 10.04 -3.13 -9.26
CA ARG A 337 9.53 -4.50 -9.23
C ARG A 337 8.37 -4.59 -8.27
N ALA A 338 7.28 -5.23 -8.71
CA ALA A 338 6.05 -5.35 -7.95
C ALA A 338 5.50 -6.78 -8.04
N SER A 339 4.92 -7.27 -6.95
CA SER A 339 4.20 -8.55 -6.92
C SER A 339 2.73 -8.31 -6.55
N PHE A 340 1.84 -8.61 -7.50
CA PHE A 340 0.39 -8.46 -7.37
C PHE A 340 -0.28 -9.79 -7.10
N VAL A 341 -1.17 -9.82 -6.12
CA VAL A 341 -2.03 -10.98 -5.85
C VAL A 341 -3.37 -10.74 -6.50
N LEU A 342 -3.70 -11.60 -7.45
CA LEU A 342 -4.94 -11.54 -8.20
C LEU A 342 -5.88 -12.66 -7.77
N ILE A 343 -7.18 -12.38 -7.83
CA ILE A 343 -8.25 -13.36 -7.61
C ILE A 343 -9.01 -13.59 -8.91
N ASN A 344 -9.24 -14.86 -9.22
CA ASN A 344 -10.11 -15.29 -10.29
C ASN A 344 -11.54 -15.38 -9.75
N SER A 345 -12.48 -14.67 -10.36
CA SER A 345 -13.89 -14.62 -9.94
C SER A 345 -14.84 -14.92 -11.10
N ASP A 346 -16.11 -15.17 -10.85
CA ASP A 346 -17.16 -15.18 -11.87
C ASP A 346 -17.82 -13.79 -12.03
N ASP A 347 -18.85 -13.75 -12.88
CA ASP A 347 -19.62 -12.56 -13.22
C ASP A 347 -20.38 -11.98 -12.02
N ILE A 348 -20.66 -12.80 -10.99
CA ILE A 348 -21.34 -12.39 -9.74
C ILE A 348 -20.35 -12.07 -8.61
N GLY A 349 -19.04 -12.19 -8.87
CA GLY A 349 -17.97 -11.86 -7.93
C GLY A 349 -17.59 -12.98 -6.95
N GLN A 350 -18.07 -14.21 -7.15
CA GLN A 350 -17.65 -15.37 -6.38
C GLN A 350 -16.32 -15.92 -6.89
N LYS A 351 -15.56 -16.55 -6.00
CA LYS A 351 -14.23 -17.07 -6.32
C LYS A 351 -14.33 -18.28 -7.25
N CYS A 352 -13.57 -18.26 -8.34
CA CYS A 352 -13.54 -19.34 -9.33
C CYS A 352 -12.19 -20.06 -9.34
N THR A 353 -12.24 -21.37 -9.50
CA THR A 353 -11.03 -22.19 -9.62
C THR A 353 -10.27 -21.82 -10.89
N ILE A 354 -8.94 -21.69 -10.77
CA ILE A 354 -8.02 -21.52 -11.89
C ILE A 354 -7.65 -22.92 -12.39
N PRO A 355 -7.98 -23.32 -13.63
CA PRO A 355 -7.68 -24.67 -14.12
C PRO A 355 -6.23 -24.85 -14.59
N VAL A 356 -5.49 -23.76 -14.77
CA VAL A 356 -4.12 -23.78 -15.32
C VAL A 356 -3.10 -23.67 -14.19
N GLY A 357 -2.13 -24.59 -14.16
CA GLY A 357 -0.94 -24.54 -13.32
C GLY A 357 0.29 -24.07 -14.09
N LEU A 358 1.43 -23.99 -13.41
CA LEU A 358 2.72 -23.66 -13.99
C LEU A 358 3.56 -24.93 -14.19
N GLU A 359 4.07 -25.11 -15.41
CA GLU A 359 4.99 -26.20 -15.75
C GLU A 359 6.35 -25.91 -15.12
N LEU A 360 6.71 -26.68 -14.08
CA LEU A 360 8.00 -26.54 -13.40
C LEU A 360 9.07 -27.46 -14.01
N ASN A 361 8.66 -28.49 -14.76
CA ASN A 361 9.59 -29.38 -15.46
C ASN A 361 10.14 -28.64 -16.69
N GLY A 362 11.43 -28.30 -16.66
CA GLY A 362 12.07 -27.47 -17.70
C GLY A 362 12.04 -25.97 -17.43
N ALA A 363 11.58 -25.55 -16.26
CA ALA A 363 11.72 -24.17 -15.80
C ALA A 363 13.19 -23.84 -15.50
N THR A 364 13.58 -22.58 -15.70
CA THR A 364 14.93 -22.12 -15.33
C THR A 364 15.08 -22.04 -13.81
N GLN A 365 16.33 -21.92 -13.33
CA GLN A 365 16.57 -21.75 -11.89
C GLN A 365 15.95 -20.46 -11.35
N GLU A 366 15.93 -19.39 -12.14
CA GLU A 366 15.27 -18.13 -11.79
C GLU A 366 13.76 -18.31 -11.66
N GLU A 367 13.13 -19.02 -12.59
CA GLU A 367 11.69 -19.31 -12.57
C GLU A 367 11.29 -20.17 -11.35
N LEU A 368 12.08 -21.22 -11.05
CA LEU A 368 11.86 -22.06 -9.87
C LEU A 368 12.02 -21.26 -8.57
N GLN A 369 13.03 -20.40 -8.50
CA GLN A 369 13.25 -19.53 -7.34
C GLN A 369 12.08 -18.55 -7.18
N GLN A 370 11.63 -17.90 -8.25
CA GLN A 370 10.47 -16.99 -8.22
C GLN A 370 9.21 -17.70 -7.72
N PHE A 371 8.94 -18.90 -8.20
CA PHE A 371 7.80 -19.71 -7.75
C PHE A 371 7.88 -20.04 -6.26
N MET A 372 9.05 -20.46 -5.78
CA MET A 372 9.21 -20.80 -4.36
C MET A 372 9.15 -19.58 -3.45
N GLU A 373 9.68 -18.45 -3.87
CA GLU A 373 9.58 -17.19 -3.13
C GLU A 373 8.14 -16.72 -3.02
N ALA A 374 7.39 -16.76 -4.12
CA ALA A 374 5.96 -16.47 -4.16
C ALA A 374 5.16 -17.38 -3.23
N ARG A 375 5.43 -18.69 -3.28
CA ARG A 375 4.87 -19.68 -2.34
C ARG A 375 5.18 -19.31 -0.88
N THR A 376 6.41 -18.90 -0.60
CA THR A 376 6.85 -18.49 0.74
C THR A 376 6.11 -17.23 1.21
N ARG A 377 6.02 -16.20 0.35
CA ARG A 377 5.27 -14.96 0.61
C ARG A 377 3.80 -15.24 0.90
N TYR A 378 3.19 -16.14 0.12
CA TYR A 378 1.82 -16.59 0.35
C TYR A 378 1.65 -17.18 1.75
N HIS A 379 2.49 -18.13 2.18
CA HIS A 379 2.38 -18.73 3.52
C HIS A 379 2.53 -17.71 4.64
N TYR A 380 3.46 -16.76 4.51
CA TYR A 380 3.57 -15.65 5.46
C TYR A 380 2.32 -14.77 5.49
N SER A 381 1.71 -14.48 4.34
CA SER A 381 0.48 -13.68 4.27
C SER A 381 -0.71 -14.37 4.94
N VAL A 382 -0.84 -15.69 4.81
CA VAL A 382 -1.89 -16.48 5.45
C VAL A 382 -1.70 -16.48 6.96
N ALA A 383 -0.48 -16.76 7.43
CA ALA A 383 -0.17 -16.76 8.86
C ALA A 383 -0.47 -15.39 9.51
N ARG A 384 -0.17 -14.28 8.82
CA ARG A 384 -0.52 -12.93 9.27
C ARG A 384 -2.02 -12.67 9.29
N ARG A 385 -2.73 -13.09 8.23
CA ARG A 385 -4.19 -12.96 8.15
C ARG A 385 -4.85 -13.69 9.32
N ASP A 386 -4.44 -14.92 9.57
CA ASP A 386 -5.01 -15.74 10.63
C ASP A 386 -4.67 -15.15 12.02
N ALA A 387 -3.45 -14.65 12.22
CA ALA A 387 -3.08 -13.92 13.43
C ALA A 387 -3.92 -12.65 13.63
N PHE A 388 -4.16 -11.85 12.57
CA PHE A 388 -4.99 -10.64 12.61
C PHE A 388 -6.46 -10.94 12.97
N PHE A 389 -7.04 -12.01 12.42
CA PHE A 389 -8.39 -12.41 12.79
C PHE A 389 -8.48 -12.92 14.23
N ILE A 390 -7.45 -13.60 14.74
CA ILE A 390 -7.41 -14.03 16.15
C ILE A 390 -7.36 -12.83 17.11
N THR A 391 -6.56 -11.79 16.81
CA THR A 391 -6.53 -10.56 17.63
C THR A 391 -7.82 -9.75 17.53
N ASN A 392 -8.41 -9.60 16.34
CA ASN A 392 -9.66 -8.85 16.17
C ASN A 392 -10.91 -9.62 16.63
N SER A 393 -10.87 -10.95 16.73
CA SER A 393 -11.95 -11.73 17.38
C SER A 393 -12.13 -11.36 18.86
N ARG A 394 -11.12 -10.74 19.49
CA ARG A 394 -11.20 -10.19 20.84
C ARG A 394 -11.75 -8.77 20.91
N ILE A 395 -11.88 -8.09 19.75
CA ILE A 395 -12.37 -6.72 19.61
C ILE A 395 -13.51 -6.73 18.58
N GLY A 396 -14.65 -7.32 18.95
CA GLY A 396 -15.89 -7.17 18.19
C GLY A 396 -15.95 -7.97 16.89
N THR A 397 -16.87 -8.93 16.88
CA THR A 397 -17.26 -9.73 15.73
C THR A 397 -17.67 -8.87 14.52
N THR A 398 -16.91 -8.96 13.44
CA THR A 398 -17.44 -8.79 12.09
C THR A 398 -16.98 -9.98 11.26
N LYS A 399 -17.88 -10.96 11.12
CA LYS A 399 -17.73 -12.05 10.15
C LYS A 399 -17.76 -11.44 8.74
N LEU A 400 -16.73 -11.71 7.95
CA LEU A 400 -16.70 -11.48 6.51
C LEU A 400 -17.45 -12.59 5.77
#